data_AF-A0A7K2PEU3-F1
#
_entry.id   AF-A0A7K2PEU3-F1
#
_cell.length_a   1.000
_cell.length_b   1.000
_cell.length_c   1.000
_cell.angle_alpha   90.00
_cell.angle_beta   90.00
_cell.angle_gamma   90.00
#
_symmetry.space_group_name_H-M   'P 1'
#
loop_
_entity.id
_entity.type
_entity.pdbx_description
1 polymer ?
#
loop_
_entity_poly.entity_id
_entity_poly.type
_entity_poly.pdbx_seq_one_letter_code
_entity_poly.pdbx_strand_id
1 'polypeptide(L)' 'MVAHDSENGTDFVVSVLAWLEAVGNVAVAAARLCVHTNTLRYRLRRTAELFGLPLEQPDDRLAVWLQLRLLQR' A
#
# COMPACT_ATOMS: atom_id res chain seq x y z
N MET A 1 6.10 5.25 -7.11
CA MET A 1 5.96 4.83 -5.70
C MET A 1 7.28 4.36 -5.10
N VAL A 2 7.96 3.33 -5.64
CA VAL A 2 9.28 2.87 -5.13
C VAL A 2 10.31 4.01 -5.06
N ALA A 3 10.48 4.78 -6.14
CA ALA A 3 11.38 5.94 -6.15
C ALA A 3 10.99 6.99 -5.09
N HIS A 4 9.70 7.21 -4.88
CA HIS A 4 9.20 8.16 -3.88
C HIS A 4 9.54 7.69 -2.46
N ASP A 5 9.39 6.40 -2.17
CA ASP A 5 9.78 5.81 -0.88
C ASP A 5 11.28 5.99 -0.63
N SER A 6 12.14 5.75 -1.63
CA SER A 6 13.59 5.96 -1.48
C SER A 6 13.98 7.44 -1.34
N GLU A 7 13.31 8.35 -2.04
CA GLU A 7 13.63 9.78 -2.03
C GLU A 7 13.11 10.50 -0.77
N ASN A 8 11.97 10.06 -0.24
CA ASN A 8 11.25 10.78 0.83
C ASN A 8 11.22 10.02 2.16
N GLY A 9 11.79 8.80 2.22
CA GLY A 9 11.76 7.95 3.41
C GLY A 9 10.34 7.52 3.78
N THR A 10 9.47 7.39 2.79
CA THR A 10 8.09 6.91 2.99
C THR A 10 8.00 5.40 2.88
N ASP A 11 6.91 4.85 3.40
CA ASP A 11 6.65 3.40 3.45
C ASP A 11 5.41 3.03 2.63
N PHE A 12 5.19 3.67 1.48
CA PHE A 12 3.96 3.48 0.70
C PHE A 12 3.86 2.10 0.08
N VAL A 13 4.94 1.59 -0.51
CA VAL A 13 4.98 0.25 -1.12
C VAL A 13 4.62 -0.82 -0.09
N VAL A 14 5.29 -0.81 1.06
CA VAL A 14 5.05 -1.80 2.12
C VAL A 14 3.65 -1.65 2.73
N SER A 15 3.13 -0.43 2.82
CA SER A 15 1.77 -0.16 3.33
C SER A 15 0.69 -0.74 2.40
N VAL A 16 0.83 -0.53 1.10
CA VAL A 16 -0.11 -1.08 0.10
C VAL A 16 -0.01 -2.61 0.05
N LEU A 17 1.21 -3.17 0.05
CA LEU A 17 1.41 -4.62 0.06
C LEU A 17 0.79 -5.28 1.29
N ALA A 18 1.07 -4.78 2.49
CA ALA A 18 0.51 -5.36 3.72
C ALA A 18 -1.02 -5.30 3.74
N TRP A 19 -1.61 -4.23 3.20
CA TRP A 19 -3.06 -4.08 3.08
C TRP A 19 -3.67 -5.07 2.08
N LEU A 20 -3.01 -5.28 0.93
CA LEU A 20 -3.42 -6.27 -0.07
C LEU A 20 -3.30 -7.70 0.48
N GLU A 21 -2.22 -8.01 1.20
CA GLU A 21 -2.02 -9.30 1.89
C GLU A 21 -2.98 -9.55 3.06
N ALA A 22 -3.60 -8.49 3.57
CA ALA A 22 -4.67 -8.55 4.56
C ALA A 22 -6.06 -8.53 3.93
N VAL A 23 -6.16 -8.69 2.60
CA VAL A 23 -7.42 -8.68 1.84
C VAL A 23 -8.25 -7.42 2.12
N GLY A 24 -7.56 -6.28 2.24
CA GLY A 24 -8.18 -4.99 2.50
C GLY A 24 -8.45 -4.68 3.98
N ASN A 25 -8.12 -5.58 4.91
CA ASN A 25 -8.30 -5.34 6.34
C ASN A 25 -7.20 -4.41 6.88
N VAL A 26 -7.56 -3.14 7.08
CA VAL A 26 -6.64 -2.11 7.58
C VAL A 26 -6.13 -2.42 8.99
N ALA A 27 -6.95 -3.00 9.87
CA ALA A 27 -6.53 -3.29 11.24
C ALA A 27 -5.45 -4.39 11.28
N VAL A 28 -5.65 -5.46 10.51
CA VAL A 28 -4.69 -6.56 10.39
C VAL A 28 -3.38 -6.07 9.75
N ALA A 29 -3.48 -5.30 8.67
CA ALA A 29 -2.30 -4.74 8.00
C ALA A 29 -1.52 -3.76 8.90
N ALA A 30 -2.22 -2.88 9.62
CA ALA A 30 -1.59 -1.93 10.54
C ALA A 30 -0.86 -2.65 11.68
N ALA A 31 -1.47 -3.70 12.24
CA ALA A 31 -0.85 -4.55 13.26
C ALA A 31 0.41 -5.24 12.74
N ARG A 32 0.38 -5.79 11.51
CA ARG A 32 1.56 -6.41 10.86
C ARG A 32 2.71 -5.42 10.67
N LEU A 33 2.41 -4.16 10.38
CA LEU A 33 3.38 -3.10 10.18
C LEU A 33 3.80 -2.38 11.47
N CYS A 34 3.25 -2.76 12.63
CA CYS A 34 3.45 -2.08 13.90
C CYS A 34 3.15 -0.56 13.84
N VAL A 35 2.14 -0.16 13.06
CA VAL A 35 1.69 1.24 12.94
C VAL A 35 0.26 1.40 13.42
N HIS A 36 -0.12 2.62 13.78
CA HIS A 36 -1.50 2.93 14.09
C HIS A 36 -2.39 2.82 12.84
N THR A 37 -3.64 2.37 13.00
CA THR A 37 -4.60 2.18 11.89
C THR A 37 -4.86 3.47 11.11
N ASN A 38 -4.83 4.63 11.78
CA ASN A 38 -4.97 5.93 11.12
C ASN A 38 -3.76 6.27 10.24
N THR A 39 -2.55 5.92 10.67
CA THR A 39 -1.33 6.09 9.86
C THR A 39 -1.42 5.26 8.59
N LEU A 40 -1.87 4.01 8.69
CA LEU A 40 -2.05 3.18 7.49
C LEU A 40 -3.14 3.73 6.57
N ARG A 41 -4.29 4.15 7.10
CA ARG A 41 -5.35 4.81 6.32
C ARG A 41 -4.85 6.05 5.60
N TYR A 42 -4.09 6.89 6.30
CA TYR A 42 -3.46 8.06 5.72
C TYR A 42 -2.54 7.68 4.56
N ARG A 43 -1.66 6.69 4.76
CA ARG A 43 -0.74 6.21 3.72
C ARG A 43 -1.50 5.70 2.48
N LEU A 44 -2.53 4.86 2.68
CA LEU A 44 -3.36 4.34 1.57
C LEU A 44 -4.09 5.46 0.80
N ARG A 45 -4.66 6.42 1.52
CA ARG A 45 -5.30 7.60 0.89
C ARG A 45 -4.27 8.41 0.11
N ARG A 46 -3.10 8.64 0.70
CA ARG A 46 -2.03 9.42 0.08
C ARG A 46 -1.47 8.74 -1.16
N THR A 47 -1.39 7.40 -1.17
CA THR A 47 -0.99 6.66 -2.36
C THR A 47 -1.99 6.76 -3.50
N ALA A 48 -3.30 6.78 -3.22
CA ALA A 48 -4.31 7.04 -4.23
C ALA A 48 -4.20 8.47 -4.80
N GLU A 49 -4.00 9.47 -3.94
CA GLU A 49 -3.82 10.87 -4.34
C GLU A 49 -2.56 11.10 -5.19
N LEU A 50 -1.42 10.53 -4.80
CA LEU A 50 -0.12 10.81 -5.43
C LEU A 50 0.15 9.96 -6.67
N PHE A 51 -0.37 8.73 -6.72
CA PHE A 51 -0.04 7.77 -7.78
C PHE A 51 -1.26 7.30 -8.57
N GLY A 52 -2.45 7.83 -8.28
CA GLY A 52 -3.69 7.45 -8.96
C GLY A 52 -4.03 5.96 -8.78
N LEU A 53 -3.64 5.37 -7.64
CA LEU A 53 -3.79 3.93 -7.40
C LEU A 53 -5.27 3.54 -7.28
N PRO A 54 -5.81 2.72 -8.21
CA PRO A 54 -7.18 2.25 -8.13
C PRO A 54 -7.24 1.08 -7.14
N LEU A 55 -7.67 1.36 -5.91
CA LEU A 55 -7.82 0.34 -4.85
C LEU A 55 -9.28 0.02 -4.56
N GLU A 56 -10.22 0.47 -5.39
CA GLU A 56 -11.65 0.23 -5.19
C GLU A 56 -12.11 -1.09 -5.81
N GLN A 57 -11.64 -1.42 -7.01
CA GLN A 57 -12.04 -2.64 -7.72
C GLN A 57 -11.10 -3.82 -7.42
N PRO A 58 -11.63 -5.06 -7.29
CA PRO A 58 -10.83 -6.26 -7.04
C PRO A 58 -9.74 -6.51 -8.09
N ASP A 59 -10.06 -6.31 -9.38
CA ASP A 59 -9.13 -6.56 -10.49
C ASP A 59 -7.96 -5.58 -10.47
N ASP A 60 -8.24 -4.31 -10.15
CA ASP A 60 -7.22 -3.28 -10.00
C ASP A 60 -6.29 -3.60 -8.82
N ARG A 61 -6.85 -4.05 -7.69
CA ARG A 61 -6.05 -4.50 -6.53
C ARG A 61 -5.12 -5.65 -6.90
N LEU A 62 -5.60 -6.62 -7.67
CA LEU A 62 -4.78 -7.73 -8.16
C LEU A 62 -3.65 -7.24 -9.06
N ALA A 63 -3.95 -6.35 -10.01
CA ALA A 63 -2.95 -5.77 -10.90
C ALA A 63 -1.86 -5.02 -10.12
N VAL A 64 -2.26 -4.17 -9.15
CA VAL A 64 -1.33 -3.47 -8.26
C VAL A 64 -0.49 -4.46 -7.45
N TRP A 65 -1.10 -5.51 -6.89
CA TRP A 65 -0.38 -6.50 -6.10
C TRP A 65 0.71 -7.21 -6.91
N LEU A 66 0.38 -7.64 -8.13
CA LEU A 66 1.32 -8.28 -9.03
C LEU A 66 2.46 -7.33 -9.42
N GLN A 67 2.15 -6.10 -9.81
CA GLN A 67 3.15 -5.09 -10.16
C GLN A 67 4.12 -4.85 -9.01
N LEU A 68 3.62 -4.67 -7.78
CA LEU A 68 4.46 -4.43 -6.62
C LEU A 68 5.34 -5.65 -6.27
N ARG A 69 4.82 -6.88 -6.38
CA ARG A 69 5.63 -8.09 -6.14
C ARG A 69 6.71 -8.30 -7.19
N LEU A 70 6.45 -7.94 -8.45
CA LEU A 70 7.45 -8.03 -9.52
C LEU A 70 8.57 -7.00 -9.35
N LEU A 71 8.25 -5.82 -8.83
CA LEU A 71 9.22 -4.75 -8.57
C LEU A 71 10.06 -4.96 -7.29
N GLN A 72 9.65 -5.86 -6.40
CA GLN A 72 10.43 -6.23 -5.19
C GLN A 72 11.39 -7.42 -5.40
N ARG A 73 11.52 -7.90 -6.63
CA ARG A 73 12.57 -8.85 -7.02
C ARG A 73 13.79 -8.11 -7.55
#